data_AF-T5A895-F1
#
_entry.id   AF-T5A895-F1
#
_cell.length_a   1.000
_cell.length_b   1.000
_cell.length_c   1.000
_cell.angle_alpha   90.00
_cell.angle_beta   90.00
_cell.angle_gamma   90.00
#
_symmetry.space_group_name_H-M   'P 1'
#
loop_
_entity.id
_entity.type
_entity.pdbx_description
1 polymer ?
#
loop_
_entity_poly.entity_id
_entity_poly.type
_entity_poly.pdbx_seq_one_letter_code
_entity_poly.pdbx_strand_id
1 'polypeptide(L)'
;MLRTPSKEQKRCQGAKPILLDVGEMDKPYAWTPNIVDIQTLRVGQLLIIVSPSEATTMSGRRWKAAVAKEAARFLDEDPIVVLGGPGNSYSHYCATPEEYEIQRYEGASTLFGPHQLDAFVNLTVGNMHYLDPKSTGSPDQGDLPPDNRNRALSFIPGVVLDSHPPRSDFGRTIRQPGPSHALGAIVNVTFQGANPRNNLRLEQTFAAVEQQGPDSSWRRVRDDRDWFLVYSWRRTNWRLGHSEVDIWWETAGNARAGTYRFKYYGDSKPLFGRIKPFEGTSSSFRLS
;
A
#
# COMPACT_ATOMS: atom_id res chain seq x y z
N MET A 1 -2.50 27.12 2.70
CA MET A 1 -1.94 28.25 3.46
C MET A 1 -0.69 27.72 4.13
N LEU A 2 0.49 28.26 3.82
CA LEU A 2 1.77 27.84 4.42
C LEU A 2 2.19 28.87 5.47
N ARG A 3 2.84 28.42 6.54
CA ARG A 3 3.30 29.28 7.64
C ARG A 3 4.82 29.31 7.71
N THR A 4 5.38 30.48 8.04
CA THR A 4 6.79 30.61 8.41
C THR A 4 7.03 30.00 9.78
N PRO A 5 7.98 29.06 9.94
CA PRO A 5 8.22 28.41 11.22
C PRO A 5 8.59 29.40 12.32
N SER A 6 8.05 29.19 13.51
CA SER A 6 8.34 30.01 14.68
C SER A 6 9.81 29.91 15.10
N LYS A 7 10.30 30.87 15.91
CA LYS A 7 11.66 30.82 16.45
C LYS A 7 11.86 29.59 17.35
N GLU A 8 10.82 29.22 18.09
CA GLU A 8 10.82 28.04 18.94
C GLU A 8 10.91 26.76 18.12
N GLN A 9 10.08 26.62 17.08
CA GLN A 9 10.11 25.47 16.19
C GLN A 9 11.47 25.29 15.50
N LYS A 10 12.05 26.38 14.99
CA LYS A 10 13.41 26.35 14.41
C LYS A 10 14.46 25.90 15.42
N ARG A 11 14.37 26.37 16.66
CA ARG A 11 15.28 25.99 17.74
C ARG A 11 15.12 24.51 18.11
N CYS A 12 13.89 24.02 18.23
CA CYS A 12 13.60 22.63 18.56
C CYS A 12 14.05 21.66 17.45
N GLN A 13 13.88 22.04 16.18
CA GLN A 13 14.30 21.23 15.03
C GLN A 13 15.81 21.28 14.76
N GLY A 14 16.56 22.18 15.40
CA GLY A 14 18.03 22.22 15.36
C GLY A 14 18.58 22.39 13.95
N ALA A 15 19.38 21.41 13.48
CA ALA A 15 20.04 21.44 12.18
C ALA A 15 19.08 21.40 10.98
N LYS A 16 17.81 21.05 11.16
CA LYS A 16 16.86 20.91 10.04
C LYS A 16 16.43 22.27 9.47
N PRO A 17 16.72 22.54 8.18
CA PRO A 17 16.09 23.64 7.47
C PRO A 17 14.64 23.27 7.15
N ILE A 18 13.69 23.82 7.92
CA ILE A 18 12.26 23.49 7.79
C ILE A 18 11.71 24.00 6.45
N LEU A 19 11.38 23.07 5.54
CA LEU A 19 10.68 23.37 4.28
C LEU A 19 9.17 23.55 4.50
N LEU A 20 8.55 22.61 5.22
CA LEU A 20 7.13 22.63 5.57
C LEU A 20 7.00 22.50 7.09
N ASP A 21 6.41 23.48 7.74
CA ASP A 21 6.18 23.45 9.19
C ASP A 21 4.90 22.69 9.56
N VAL A 22 4.86 21.40 9.20
CA VAL A 22 3.65 20.57 9.33
C VAL A 22 3.17 20.40 10.78
N GLY A 23 4.06 20.58 11.77
CA GLY A 23 3.72 20.53 13.20
C GLY A 23 2.88 21.73 13.68
N GLU A 24 3.02 22.89 13.04
CA GLU A 24 2.21 24.10 13.34
C GLU A 24 1.06 24.30 12.33
N MET A 25 0.70 23.28 11.54
CA MET A 25 -0.31 23.35 10.47
C MET A 25 -1.53 22.51 10.84
N ASP A 26 -2.57 23.18 11.32
CA ASP A 26 -3.79 22.59 11.90
C ASP A 26 -5.05 22.74 11.02
N LYS A 27 -4.96 23.52 9.93
CA LYS A 27 -6.10 23.79 9.03
C LYS A 27 -5.92 23.12 7.67
N PRO A 28 -6.96 22.43 7.14
CA PRO A 28 -8.28 22.19 7.75
C PRO A 28 -8.28 21.13 8.88
N TYR A 29 -7.19 20.40 9.02
CA TYR A 29 -6.87 19.46 10.09
C TYR A 29 -5.35 19.37 10.19
N ALA A 30 -4.80 18.74 11.24
CA ALA A 30 -3.36 18.54 11.41
C ALA A 30 -2.74 17.86 10.18
N TRP A 31 -1.64 18.41 9.66
CA TRP A 31 -1.00 17.92 8.43
C TRP A 31 -0.15 16.66 8.64
N THR A 32 0.27 16.40 9.88
CA THR A 32 0.99 15.21 10.32
C THR A 32 0.42 14.70 11.65
N PRO A 33 0.64 13.42 12.03
CA PRO A 33 0.19 12.92 13.32
C PRO A 33 0.92 13.63 14.48
N ASN A 34 0.14 14.10 15.46
CA ASN A 34 0.63 14.61 16.74
C ASN A 34 0.41 13.61 17.89
N ILE A 35 -0.33 12.54 17.62
CA ILE A 35 -0.53 11.39 18.51
C ILE A 35 -0.05 10.18 17.70
N VAL A 36 0.86 9.39 18.27
CA VAL A 36 1.45 8.20 17.63
C VAL A 36 1.44 7.03 18.61
N ASP A 37 1.29 5.82 18.09
CA ASP A 37 1.27 4.60 18.90
C ASP A 37 2.69 4.13 19.21
N ILE A 38 3.00 3.92 20.50
CA ILE A 38 4.20 3.22 20.96
C ILE A 38 3.76 1.86 21.50
N GLN A 39 4.07 0.80 20.76
CA GLN A 39 3.63 -0.55 21.10
C GLN A 39 4.80 -1.53 21.08
N THR A 40 4.85 -2.39 22.09
CA THR A 40 5.72 -3.55 22.13
C THR A 40 4.91 -4.76 22.55
N LEU A 41 5.06 -5.85 21.82
CA LEU A 41 4.39 -7.12 22.09
C LEU A 41 5.41 -8.16 22.54
N ARG A 42 4.98 -9.14 23.34
CA ARG A 42 5.82 -10.23 23.82
C ARG A 42 5.17 -11.59 23.59
N VAL A 43 5.95 -12.56 23.12
CA VAL A 43 5.61 -13.99 23.06
C VAL A 43 6.82 -14.81 23.54
N GLY A 44 6.78 -15.34 24.76
CA GLY A 44 7.94 -16.01 25.34
C GLY A 44 9.14 -15.05 25.46
N GLN A 45 10.30 -15.42 24.88
CA GLN A 45 11.47 -14.54 24.79
C GLN A 45 11.49 -13.61 23.57
N LEU A 46 10.50 -13.69 22.67
CA LEU A 46 10.37 -12.80 21.52
C LEU A 46 9.70 -11.49 21.93
N LEU A 47 10.37 -10.36 21.69
CA LEU A 47 9.81 -9.02 21.81
C LEU A 47 9.72 -8.37 20.43
N ILE A 48 8.55 -7.81 20.13
CA ILE A 48 8.23 -7.19 18.84
C ILE A 48 7.99 -5.70 19.09
N ILE A 49 8.94 -4.85 18.69
CA ILE A 49 8.75 -3.40 18.66
C ILE A 49 7.92 -3.08 17.41
N VAL A 50 6.77 -2.42 17.60
CA VAL A 50 5.91 -1.94 16.51
C VAL A 50 6.16 -0.45 16.36
N SER A 51 7.01 -0.07 15.40
CA SER A 51 7.39 1.32 15.20
C SER A 51 6.34 2.08 14.39
N PRO A 52 5.92 3.30 14.80
CA PRO A 52 5.07 4.16 13.98
C PRO A 52 5.86 4.89 12.88
N SER A 53 7.17 4.63 12.75
CA SER A 53 8.06 5.28 11.78
C SER A 53 8.91 4.27 11.00
N GLU A 54 9.47 4.73 9.90
CA GLU A 54 10.56 4.08 9.17
C GLU A 54 11.88 4.30 9.93
N ALA A 55 12.20 3.40 10.85
CA ALA A 55 13.46 3.47 11.60
C ALA A 55 14.67 3.17 10.70
N THR A 56 15.69 4.04 10.74
CA THR A 56 16.97 3.76 10.07
C THR A 56 17.66 2.54 10.69
N THR A 57 18.69 2.03 10.02
CA THR A 57 19.44 0.86 10.50
C THR A 57 19.99 1.08 11.91
N MET A 58 20.60 2.23 12.18
CA MET A 58 21.18 2.50 13.51
C MET A 58 20.12 2.85 14.55
N SER A 59 19.04 3.54 14.17
CA SER A 59 17.88 3.73 15.05
C SER A 59 17.31 2.40 15.51
N GLY A 60 17.07 1.48 14.58
CA GLY A 60 16.56 0.15 14.89
C GLY A 60 17.52 -0.66 15.77
N ARG A 61 18.82 -0.60 15.52
CA ARG A 61 19.83 -1.28 16.37
C ARG A 61 19.84 -0.74 17.80
N ARG A 62 19.84 0.60 17.97
CA ARG A 62 19.83 1.24 19.30
C ARG A 62 18.57 0.90 20.07
N TRP A 63 17.42 0.96 19.41
CA TRP A 63 16.14 0.63 20.02
C TRP A 63 16.05 -0.84 20.42
N LYS A 64 16.42 -1.76 19.52
CA LYS A 64 16.47 -3.19 19.83
C LYS A 64 17.42 -3.51 20.99
N ALA A 65 18.59 -2.87 21.04
CA ALA A 65 19.55 -3.07 22.12
C ALA A 65 19.01 -2.57 23.47
N ALA A 66 18.34 -1.42 23.49
CA ALA A 66 17.71 -0.89 24.70
C ALA A 66 16.60 -1.82 25.22
N VAL A 67 15.75 -2.32 24.33
CA VAL A 67 14.70 -3.29 24.67
C VAL A 67 15.29 -4.62 25.15
N ALA A 68 16.32 -5.14 24.49
CA ALA A 68 16.99 -6.38 24.92
C ALA A 68 17.57 -6.22 26.34
N LYS A 69 18.23 -5.08 26.61
CA LYS A 69 18.78 -4.77 27.93
C LYS A 69 17.70 -4.69 29.01
N GLU A 70 16.56 -4.06 28.72
CA GLU A 70 15.47 -3.96 29.69
C GLU A 70 14.76 -5.31 29.89
N ALA A 71 14.55 -6.07 28.81
CA ALA A 71 13.94 -7.40 28.87
C ALA A 71 14.75 -8.39 29.73
N ALA A 72 16.09 -8.33 29.67
CA ALA A 72 16.98 -9.18 30.47
C ALA A 72 16.81 -9.00 31.99
N ARG A 73 16.04 -7.99 32.44
CA ARG A 73 15.74 -7.77 33.87
C ARG A 73 14.58 -8.62 34.38
N PHE A 74 13.74 -9.15 33.48
CA PHE A 74 12.53 -9.91 33.83
C PHE A 74 12.30 -11.17 32.99
N LEU A 75 13.16 -11.44 32.00
CA LEU A 75 13.20 -12.71 31.27
C LEU A 75 14.28 -13.63 31.83
N ASP A 76 13.96 -14.91 31.93
CA ASP A 76 14.93 -15.95 32.30
C ASP A 76 15.79 -16.39 31.10
N GLU A 77 15.27 -16.25 29.87
CA GLU A 77 15.99 -16.55 28.64
C GLU A 77 16.53 -15.29 27.92
N ASP A 78 17.50 -15.50 27.03
CA ASP A 78 18.05 -14.44 26.18
C ASP A 78 16.95 -13.80 25.29
N PRO A 79 16.73 -12.47 25.39
CA PRO A 79 15.69 -11.80 24.62
C PRO A 79 15.95 -11.81 23.10
N ILE A 80 14.95 -12.22 22.33
CA ILE A 80 14.95 -12.09 20.86
C ILE A 80 14.14 -10.84 20.52
N VAL A 81 14.81 -9.76 20.15
CA VAL A 81 14.12 -8.51 19.80
C VAL A 81 14.04 -8.36 18.29
N VAL A 82 12.84 -8.08 17.79
CA VAL A 82 12.60 -7.66 16.41
C VAL A 82 11.93 -6.30 16.40
N LEU A 83 12.15 -5.56 15.31
CA LEU A 83 11.50 -4.27 15.08
C LEU A 83 10.84 -4.34 13.71
N GLY A 84 9.53 -4.10 13.67
CA GLY A 84 8.73 -4.01 12.47
C GLY A 84 8.01 -2.68 12.42
N GLY A 85 7.87 -2.10 11.23
CA GLY A 85 7.18 -0.85 11.03
C GLY A 85 7.23 -0.42 9.56
N PRO A 86 6.50 0.65 9.20
CA PRO A 86 5.58 1.39 10.06
C PRO A 86 4.31 0.57 10.40
N GLY A 87 3.83 0.66 11.64
CA GLY A 87 2.63 -0.03 12.14
C GLY A 87 1.77 0.88 13.02
N ASN A 88 0.46 0.64 13.03
CA ASN A 88 -0.59 1.45 13.68
C ASN A 88 -0.75 2.86 13.09
N SER A 89 0.30 3.68 13.17
CA SER A 89 0.38 5.06 12.66
C SER A 89 1.57 5.21 11.71
N TYR A 90 1.51 6.17 10.78
CA TYR A 90 2.65 6.53 9.92
C TYR A 90 3.15 7.94 10.25
N SER A 91 4.35 8.02 10.84
CA SER A 91 5.01 9.26 11.28
C SER A 91 6.37 9.48 10.60
N HIS A 92 6.44 9.12 9.31
CA HIS A 92 7.64 9.24 8.48
C HIS A 92 8.85 8.49 9.08
N TYR A 93 10.05 9.10 9.05
CA TYR A 93 11.30 8.44 9.39
C TYR A 93 11.65 8.62 10.86
N CYS A 94 12.54 7.75 11.36
CA CYS A 94 13.18 7.89 12.66
C CYS A 94 14.69 7.69 12.50
N ALA A 95 15.42 8.78 12.34
CA ALA A 95 16.88 8.81 12.28
C ALA A 95 17.49 8.94 13.69
N THR A 96 18.72 8.46 13.84
CA THR A 96 19.53 8.76 15.02
C THR A 96 19.86 10.25 15.07
N PRO A 97 20.20 10.83 16.24
CA PRO A 97 20.64 12.22 16.31
C PRO A 97 21.81 12.52 15.36
N GLU A 98 22.75 11.60 15.19
CA GLU A 98 23.91 11.76 14.32
C GLU A 98 23.54 11.73 12.83
N GLU A 99 22.62 10.85 12.43
CA GLU A 99 22.07 10.83 11.07
C GLU A 99 21.20 12.07 10.81
N TYR A 100 20.47 12.53 11.83
CA TYR A 100 19.63 13.72 11.77
C TYR A 100 20.45 14.97 11.47
N GLU A 101 21.59 15.18 12.13
CA GLU A 101 22.43 16.36 11.92
C GLU A 101 22.90 16.53 10.46
N ILE A 102 23.02 15.44 9.70
CA ILE A 102 23.42 15.49 8.28
C ILE A 102 22.27 15.97 7.38
N GLN A 103 21.02 15.83 7.81
CA GLN A 103 19.82 16.26 7.08
C GLN A 103 19.73 15.71 5.64
N ARG A 104 20.04 14.41 5.48
CA ARG A 104 19.59 13.63 4.31
C ARG A 104 18.06 13.45 4.35
N TYR A 105 17.51 12.68 3.42
CA TYR A 105 16.06 12.46 3.31
C TYR A 105 15.43 11.98 4.64
N GLU A 106 16.08 11.03 5.32
CA GLU A 106 15.57 10.42 6.54
C GLU A 106 15.66 11.38 7.74
N GLY A 107 16.76 12.14 7.85
CA GLY A 107 16.92 13.18 8.87
C GLY A 107 15.94 14.34 8.68
N ALA A 108 15.72 14.78 7.44
CA ALA A 108 14.73 15.79 7.11
C ALA A 108 13.30 15.31 7.39
N SER A 109 13.04 14.01 7.20
CA SER A 109 11.73 13.36 7.42
C SER A 109 11.54 12.79 8.82
N THR A 110 12.45 13.03 9.76
CA THR A 110 12.29 12.71 11.18
C THR A 110 11.49 13.82 11.87
N LEU A 111 10.16 13.69 11.91
CA LEU A 111 9.22 14.78 12.18
C LEU A 111 9.45 15.49 13.53
N PHE A 112 9.67 14.73 14.60
CA PHE A 112 9.68 15.22 15.98
C PHE A 112 11.05 15.75 16.43
N GLY A 113 11.95 16.01 15.48
CA GLY A 113 13.26 16.63 15.73
C GLY A 113 14.36 15.62 16.06
N PRO A 114 15.55 16.10 16.47
CA PRO A 114 16.75 15.26 16.65
C PRO A 114 16.60 14.18 17.72
N HIS A 115 15.69 14.38 18.69
CA HIS A 115 15.47 13.47 19.83
C HIS A 115 14.29 12.51 19.65
N GLN A 116 13.73 12.41 18.45
CA GLN A 116 12.61 11.50 18.18
C GLN A 116 12.93 10.05 18.56
N LEU A 117 14.12 9.56 18.16
CA LEU A 117 14.55 8.20 18.51
C LEU A 117 14.63 8.00 20.02
N ASP A 118 15.27 8.93 20.73
CA ASP A 118 15.46 8.85 22.18
C ASP A 118 14.11 8.82 22.90
N ALA A 119 13.16 9.66 22.47
CA ALA A 119 11.80 9.67 23.00
C ALA A 119 11.10 8.33 22.79
N PHE A 120 11.19 7.74 21.59
CA PHE A 120 10.56 6.46 21.27
C PHE A 120 11.16 5.29 22.04
N VAL A 121 12.49 5.25 22.17
CA VAL A 121 13.18 4.26 22.99
C VAL A 121 12.74 4.39 24.45
N ASN A 122 12.74 5.61 24.99
CA ASN A 122 12.35 5.86 26.37
C ASN A 122 10.90 5.45 26.65
N LEU A 123 9.96 5.83 25.80
CA LEU A 123 8.55 5.44 25.92
C LEU A 123 8.37 3.92 25.82
N THR A 124 9.17 3.26 24.99
CA THR A 124 9.14 1.80 24.88
C THR A 124 9.62 1.13 26.16
N VAL A 125 10.86 1.40 26.57
CA VAL A 125 11.48 0.73 27.72
C VAL A 125 10.76 1.08 29.02
N GLY A 126 10.26 2.31 29.16
CA GLY A 126 9.48 2.74 30.33
C GLY A 126 8.18 1.97 30.52
N ASN A 127 7.59 1.46 29.43
CA ASN A 127 6.35 0.67 29.47
C ASN A 127 6.58 -0.84 29.49
N MET A 128 7.83 -1.34 29.46
CA MET A 128 8.10 -2.78 29.40
C MET A 128 7.73 -3.54 30.69
N HIS A 129 7.48 -2.84 31.80
CA HIS A 129 6.97 -3.46 33.03
C HIS A 129 5.56 -4.09 32.84
N TYR A 130 4.79 -3.65 31.84
CA TYR A 130 3.54 -4.32 31.45
C TYR A 130 3.76 -5.66 30.74
N LEU A 131 4.97 -5.94 30.29
CA LEU A 131 5.34 -7.19 29.61
C LEU A 131 5.98 -8.20 30.56
N ASP A 132 6.18 -7.87 31.84
CA ASP A 132 6.65 -8.80 32.88
C ASP A 132 5.61 -9.93 33.08
N PRO A 133 6.02 -11.21 33.21
CA PRO A 133 5.06 -12.32 33.43
C PRO A 133 4.13 -12.14 34.63
N LYS A 134 4.56 -11.38 35.63
CA LYS A 134 3.81 -11.10 36.87
C LYS A 134 2.94 -9.85 36.77
N SER A 135 2.99 -9.14 35.65
CA SER A 135 2.21 -7.93 35.45
C SER A 135 0.71 -8.25 35.35
N THR A 136 -0.10 -7.52 36.09
CA THR A 136 -1.58 -7.60 36.04
C THR A 136 -2.21 -6.32 35.49
N GLY A 137 -1.39 -5.30 35.20
CA GLY A 137 -1.83 -4.01 34.69
C GLY A 137 -1.73 -3.92 33.18
N SER A 138 -2.30 -2.84 32.64
CA SER A 138 -2.17 -2.42 31.25
C SER A 138 -1.84 -0.93 31.20
N PRO A 139 -1.16 -0.45 30.14
CA PRO A 139 -1.00 0.99 29.94
C PRO A 139 -2.36 1.67 29.80
N ASP A 140 -2.45 2.92 30.24
CA ASP A 140 -3.62 3.76 29.99
C ASP A 140 -3.79 4.02 28.48
N GLN A 141 -5.04 4.18 28.04
CA GLN A 141 -5.39 4.39 26.63
C GLN A 141 -4.74 5.66 26.03
N GLY A 142 -4.49 6.68 26.85
CA GLY A 142 -4.07 8.00 26.39
C GLY A 142 -5.14 8.72 25.57
N ASP A 143 -4.72 9.78 24.88
CA ASP A 143 -5.59 10.55 23.98
C ASP A 143 -5.79 9.82 22.65
N LEU A 144 -7.04 9.80 22.17
CA LEU A 144 -7.36 9.24 20.87
C LEU A 144 -7.05 10.24 19.73
N PRO A 145 -6.55 9.77 18.57
CA PRO A 145 -6.34 10.64 17.42
C PRO A 145 -7.67 11.21 16.90
N PRO A 146 -7.67 12.42 16.30
CA PRO A 146 -8.87 13.05 15.78
C PRO A 146 -9.45 12.28 14.58
N ASP A 147 -10.77 12.14 14.52
CA ASP A 147 -11.47 11.54 13.38
C ASP A 147 -11.73 12.58 12.28
N ASN A 148 -11.07 12.40 11.13
CA ASN A 148 -11.18 13.30 9.97
C ASN A 148 -12.08 12.78 8.85
N ARG A 149 -12.72 11.60 9.00
CA ARG A 149 -13.43 10.92 7.89
C ARG A 149 -14.52 11.77 7.24
N ASN A 150 -15.28 12.53 8.03
CA ASN A 150 -16.39 13.38 7.54
C ASN A 150 -15.95 14.73 6.96
N ARG A 151 -14.65 15.07 7.00
CA ARG A 151 -14.11 16.37 6.55
C ARG A 151 -12.89 16.25 5.65
N ALA A 152 -12.55 15.04 5.22
CA ALA A 152 -11.43 14.80 4.32
C ALA A 152 -11.70 15.42 2.95
N LEU A 153 -10.83 16.34 2.52
CA LEU A 153 -10.94 16.98 1.23
C LEU A 153 -10.38 16.05 0.14
N SER A 154 -11.12 15.86 -0.95
CA SER A 154 -10.64 15.16 -2.14
C SER A 154 -10.84 16.04 -3.38
N PHE A 155 -9.73 16.35 -4.04
CA PHE A 155 -9.72 17.04 -5.33
C PHE A 155 -9.53 16.09 -6.51
N ILE A 156 -9.54 14.78 -6.25
CA ILE A 156 -9.48 13.75 -7.28
C ILE A 156 -10.92 13.51 -7.76
N PRO A 157 -11.29 13.92 -8.99
CA PRO A 157 -12.64 13.76 -9.47
C PRO A 157 -13.03 12.27 -9.52
N GLY A 158 -14.30 11.99 -9.24
CA GLY A 158 -14.88 10.67 -9.47
C GLY A 158 -14.96 10.31 -10.96
N VAL A 159 -15.38 9.08 -11.25
CA VAL A 159 -15.73 8.70 -12.63
C VAL A 159 -17.03 9.42 -13.00
N VAL A 160 -17.04 10.21 -14.08
CA VAL A 160 -18.25 10.91 -14.55
C VAL A 160 -19.08 9.98 -15.43
N LEU A 161 -18.44 9.44 -16.46
CA LEU A 161 -19.03 8.60 -17.51
C LEU A 161 -17.94 7.67 -18.06
N ASP A 162 -18.33 6.46 -18.42
CA ASP A 162 -17.63 5.67 -19.43
C ASP A 162 -18.51 5.55 -20.66
N SER A 163 -17.90 5.72 -21.83
CA SER A 163 -18.53 5.41 -23.10
C SER A 163 -17.55 4.69 -24.01
N HIS A 164 -17.98 4.35 -25.21
CA HIS A 164 -17.16 3.63 -26.16
C HIS A 164 -17.42 4.11 -27.59
N PRO A 165 -16.45 3.92 -28.52
CA PRO A 165 -16.66 4.18 -29.93
C PRO A 165 -17.88 3.43 -30.48
N PRO A 166 -18.50 3.93 -31.58
CA PRO A 166 -19.58 3.22 -32.24
C PRO A 166 -19.23 1.78 -32.56
N ARG A 167 -20.14 0.85 -32.26
CA ARG A 167 -19.98 -0.60 -32.44
C ARG A 167 -18.86 -1.23 -31.61
N SER A 168 -18.29 -0.53 -30.65
CA SER A 168 -17.24 -1.07 -29.79
C SER A 168 -17.75 -1.24 -28.36
N ASP A 169 -18.73 -2.12 -28.13
CA ASP A 169 -19.33 -2.27 -26.79
C ASP A 169 -18.30 -2.68 -25.74
N PHE A 170 -18.56 -2.35 -24.47
CA PHE A 170 -17.67 -2.74 -23.38
C PHE A 170 -17.41 -4.25 -23.35
N GLY A 171 -16.14 -4.64 -23.17
CA GLY A 171 -15.72 -6.05 -23.20
C GLY A 171 -15.46 -6.58 -24.62
N ARG A 172 -15.77 -5.83 -25.69
CA ARG A 172 -15.37 -6.20 -27.05
C ARG A 172 -13.85 -6.24 -27.16
N THR A 173 -13.31 -7.29 -27.78
CA THR A 173 -11.89 -7.35 -28.11
C THR A 173 -11.54 -6.43 -29.28
N ILE A 174 -10.61 -5.50 -29.04
CA ILE A 174 -10.04 -4.57 -30.04
C ILE A 174 -8.85 -5.22 -30.75
N ARG A 175 -7.98 -5.90 -29.99
CA ARG A 175 -6.83 -6.66 -30.51
C ARG A 175 -6.87 -8.07 -29.94
N GLN A 176 -7.08 -9.06 -30.80
CA GLN A 176 -7.07 -10.47 -30.43
C GLN A 176 -5.64 -10.96 -30.21
N PRO A 177 -5.43 -11.98 -29.35
CA PRO A 177 -4.16 -12.70 -29.33
C PRO A 177 -3.96 -13.43 -30.67
N GLY A 178 -2.70 -13.64 -31.06
CA GLY A 178 -2.38 -14.53 -32.18
C GLY A 178 -2.89 -15.96 -31.91
N PRO A 179 -3.22 -16.75 -32.95
CA PRO A 179 -3.85 -18.06 -32.79
C PRO A 179 -2.93 -19.12 -32.15
N SER A 180 -1.61 -18.93 -32.23
CA SER A 180 -0.62 -19.81 -31.61
C SER A 180 0.59 -19.03 -31.15
N HIS A 181 1.17 -19.45 -30.02
CA HIS A 181 2.37 -18.87 -29.41
C HIS A 181 3.30 -19.97 -28.93
N ALA A 182 4.61 -19.70 -28.93
CA ALA A 182 5.58 -20.57 -28.29
C ALA A 182 5.47 -20.45 -26.77
N LEU A 183 5.68 -21.55 -26.05
CA LEU A 183 5.92 -21.50 -24.60
C LEU A 183 7.08 -20.54 -24.30
N GLY A 184 6.85 -19.60 -23.39
CA GLY A 184 7.80 -18.53 -23.07
C GLY A 184 7.49 -17.18 -23.71
N ALA A 185 6.60 -17.13 -24.70
CA ALA A 185 6.16 -15.88 -25.31
C ALA A 185 5.30 -15.03 -24.37
N ILE A 186 5.19 -13.73 -24.67
CA ILE A 186 4.22 -12.84 -24.06
C ILE A 186 2.98 -12.80 -24.95
N VAL A 187 1.84 -13.22 -24.41
CA VAL A 187 0.57 -13.19 -25.15
C VAL A 187 -0.25 -12.00 -24.67
N ASN A 188 -0.77 -11.18 -25.59
CA ASN A 188 -1.52 -9.98 -25.26
C ASN A 188 -2.91 -9.94 -25.91
N VAL A 189 -3.81 -9.20 -25.28
CA VAL A 189 -5.15 -8.89 -25.78
C VAL A 189 -5.53 -7.47 -25.37
N THR A 190 -6.29 -6.77 -26.21
CA THR A 190 -6.86 -5.46 -25.87
C THR A 190 -8.37 -5.52 -25.93
N PHE A 191 -9.04 -5.03 -24.89
CA PHE A 191 -10.49 -4.90 -24.81
C PHE A 191 -10.93 -3.45 -24.75
N GLN A 192 -12.14 -3.18 -25.26
CA GLN A 192 -12.85 -1.95 -24.92
C GLN A 192 -13.13 -1.95 -23.41
N GLY A 193 -12.60 -0.96 -22.71
CA GLY A 193 -12.62 -0.88 -21.26
C GLY A 193 -13.52 0.22 -20.70
N ALA A 194 -13.78 0.12 -19.39
CA ALA A 194 -14.34 1.17 -18.55
C ALA A 194 -13.41 1.45 -17.36
N ASN A 195 -13.57 2.58 -16.67
CA ASN A 195 -12.70 2.96 -15.57
C ASN A 195 -12.77 1.96 -14.39
N PRO A 196 -11.64 1.37 -13.94
CA PRO A 196 -11.65 0.39 -12.84
C PRO A 196 -12.09 0.98 -11.50
N ARG A 197 -12.12 2.32 -11.35
CA ARG A 197 -12.62 2.98 -10.13
C ARG A 197 -14.13 2.83 -9.93
N ASN A 198 -14.88 2.33 -10.92
CA ASN A 198 -16.31 2.07 -10.77
C ASN A 198 -16.61 0.94 -9.78
N ASN A 199 -15.72 -0.05 -9.71
CA ASN A 199 -15.83 -1.19 -8.80
C ASN A 199 -14.44 -1.75 -8.56
N LEU A 200 -14.01 -1.81 -7.30
CA LEU A 200 -12.70 -2.35 -6.94
C LEU A 200 -12.59 -3.86 -7.15
N ARG A 201 -13.73 -4.55 -7.34
CA ARG A 201 -13.82 -6.00 -7.54
C ARG A 201 -13.06 -6.77 -6.44
N LEU A 202 -13.21 -6.34 -5.18
CA LEU A 202 -12.58 -6.97 -4.02
C LEU A 202 -12.95 -8.46 -3.96
N GLU A 203 -11.95 -9.32 -3.71
CA GLU A 203 -12.06 -10.79 -3.74
C GLU A 203 -12.52 -11.40 -5.08
N GLN A 204 -12.55 -10.60 -6.15
CA GLN A 204 -12.83 -11.03 -7.51
C GLN A 204 -11.59 -10.83 -8.39
N THR A 205 -11.77 -10.49 -9.67
CA THR A 205 -10.67 -10.24 -10.61
C THR A 205 -11.14 -9.33 -11.75
N PHE A 206 -10.24 -8.53 -12.31
CA PHE A 206 -10.40 -7.79 -13.56
C PHE A 206 -9.96 -8.60 -14.78
N ALA A 207 -8.98 -9.50 -14.65
CA ALA A 207 -8.37 -10.22 -15.76
C ALA A 207 -8.16 -11.68 -15.40
N ALA A 208 -8.47 -12.59 -16.32
CA ALA A 208 -8.21 -14.01 -16.12
C ALA A 208 -7.73 -14.68 -17.41
N VAL A 209 -6.97 -15.76 -17.24
CA VAL A 209 -6.68 -16.72 -18.31
C VAL A 209 -7.43 -18.00 -17.98
N GLU A 210 -8.21 -18.47 -18.95
CA GLU A 210 -8.90 -19.75 -18.87
C GLU A 210 -8.21 -20.75 -19.80
N GLN A 211 -8.10 -22.00 -19.35
CA GLN A 211 -7.62 -23.13 -20.14
C GLN A 211 -8.81 -24.00 -20.55
N GLN A 212 -8.78 -24.48 -21.79
CA GLN A 212 -9.74 -25.46 -22.28
C GLN A 212 -9.35 -26.86 -21.77
N GLY A 213 -10.28 -27.52 -21.10
CA GLY A 213 -10.16 -28.91 -20.66
C GLY A 213 -10.44 -29.93 -21.76
N PRO A 214 -10.19 -31.23 -21.51
CA PRO A 214 -10.47 -32.30 -22.46
C PRO A 214 -11.95 -32.42 -22.86
N ASP A 215 -12.84 -32.00 -21.97
CA ASP A 215 -14.30 -31.93 -22.15
C ASP A 215 -14.77 -30.65 -22.87
N SER A 216 -13.84 -29.85 -23.41
CA SER A 216 -14.09 -28.52 -23.97
C SER A 216 -14.59 -27.48 -22.95
N SER A 217 -14.62 -27.79 -21.65
CA SER A 217 -14.94 -26.81 -20.60
C SER A 217 -13.81 -25.81 -20.43
N TRP A 218 -14.15 -24.57 -20.06
CA TRP A 218 -13.16 -23.53 -19.75
C TRP A 218 -13.00 -23.40 -18.25
N ARG A 219 -11.76 -23.45 -17.78
CA ARG A 219 -11.44 -23.30 -16.36
C ARG A 219 -10.42 -22.20 -16.17
N ARG A 220 -10.69 -21.28 -15.25
CA ARG A 220 -9.74 -20.24 -14.86
C ARG A 220 -8.49 -20.88 -14.26
N VAL A 221 -7.35 -20.60 -14.88
CA VAL A 221 -6.04 -21.07 -14.43
C VAL A 221 -5.18 -19.93 -13.88
N ARG A 222 -5.48 -18.67 -14.24
CA ARG A 222 -4.81 -17.47 -13.76
C ARG A 222 -5.83 -16.36 -13.52
N ASP A 223 -5.55 -15.50 -12.57
CA ASP A 223 -6.24 -14.22 -12.35
C ASP A 223 -5.23 -13.10 -12.09
N ASP A 224 -5.71 -11.88 -11.92
CA ASP A 224 -4.90 -10.66 -11.70
C ASP A 224 -4.13 -10.61 -10.37
N ARG A 225 -4.13 -11.70 -9.58
CA ARG A 225 -3.20 -11.90 -8.46
C ARG A 225 -1.94 -12.64 -8.88
N ASP A 226 -1.94 -13.26 -10.07
CA ASP A 226 -0.79 -13.97 -10.60
C ASP A 226 0.26 -12.99 -11.11
N TRP A 227 1.51 -13.18 -10.67
CA TRP A 227 2.66 -12.36 -11.04
C TRP A 227 2.83 -12.17 -12.55
N PHE A 228 2.48 -13.20 -13.35
CA PHE A 228 2.70 -13.21 -14.79
C PHE A 228 1.53 -12.66 -15.60
N LEU A 229 0.42 -12.24 -14.95
CA LEU A 229 -0.75 -11.69 -15.63
C LEU A 229 -0.91 -10.20 -15.28
N VAL A 230 -0.66 -9.35 -16.27
CA VAL A 230 -0.72 -7.89 -16.10
C VAL A 230 -2.01 -7.34 -16.68
N TYR A 231 -2.76 -6.60 -15.87
CA TYR A 231 -3.90 -5.78 -16.28
C TYR A 231 -3.47 -4.31 -16.36
N SER A 232 -3.65 -3.68 -17.52
CA SER A 232 -3.35 -2.26 -17.72
C SER A 232 -4.57 -1.53 -18.29
N TRP A 233 -5.03 -0.49 -17.61
CA TRP A 233 -6.09 0.39 -18.08
C TRP A 233 -5.52 1.70 -18.61
N ARG A 234 -6.02 2.17 -19.76
CA ARG A 234 -5.68 3.49 -20.28
C ARG A 234 -6.88 4.24 -20.82
N ARG A 235 -6.92 5.54 -20.53
CA ARG A 235 -7.89 6.47 -21.13
C ARG A 235 -7.47 6.77 -22.57
N THR A 236 -8.32 6.47 -23.54
CA THR A 236 -8.05 6.71 -24.97
C THR A 236 -8.72 7.98 -25.48
N ASN A 237 -9.83 8.39 -24.86
CA ASN A 237 -10.44 9.70 -25.11
C ASN A 237 -11.04 10.26 -23.82
N TRP A 238 -10.43 11.32 -23.28
CA TRP A 238 -10.91 11.98 -22.06
C TRP A 238 -12.29 12.60 -22.22
N ARG A 239 -12.53 13.33 -23.33
CA ARG A 239 -13.77 14.08 -23.55
C ARG A 239 -14.98 13.17 -23.73
N LEU A 240 -14.78 12.06 -24.43
CA LEU A 240 -15.84 11.08 -24.70
C LEU A 240 -15.91 9.98 -23.64
N GLY A 241 -14.92 9.86 -22.75
CA GLY A 241 -14.90 8.81 -21.73
C GLY A 241 -14.58 7.42 -22.29
N HIS A 242 -13.84 7.33 -23.41
CA HIS A 242 -13.39 6.04 -23.96
C HIS A 242 -12.15 5.54 -23.24
N SER A 243 -12.08 4.24 -22.99
CA SER A 243 -10.88 3.60 -22.45
C SER A 243 -10.68 2.21 -23.04
N GLU A 244 -9.45 1.73 -22.94
CA GLU A 244 -9.09 0.37 -23.32
C GLU A 244 -8.37 -0.30 -22.16
N VAL A 245 -8.46 -1.63 -22.14
CA VAL A 245 -7.73 -2.49 -21.22
C VAL A 245 -6.83 -3.39 -22.02
N ASP A 246 -5.54 -3.36 -21.74
CA ASP A 246 -4.55 -4.26 -22.28
C ASP A 246 -4.22 -5.33 -21.21
N ILE A 247 -4.36 -6.61 -21.56
CA ILE A 247 -4.01 -7.74 -20.70
C ILE A 247 -2.84 -8.50 -21.34
N TRP A 248 -1.82 -8.80 -20.55
CA TRP A 248 -0.57 -9.41 -20.99
C TRP A 248 -0.26 -10.61 -20.09
N TRP A 249 0.05 -11.75 -20.69
CA TRP A 249 0.46 -12.95 -19.97
C TRP A 249 1.87 -13.36 -20.36
N GLU A 250 2.78 -13.32 -19.40
CA GLU A 250 4.16 -13.77 -19.53
C GLU A 250 4.24 -15.30 -19.34
N THR A 251 4.22 -16.05 -20.43
CA THR A 251 4.07 -17.52 -20.35
C THR A 251 5.33 -18.25 -19.88
N ALA A 252 6.49 -17.58 -19.85
CA ALA A 252 7.77 -18.15 -19.42
C ALA A 252 7.78 -18.61 -17.96
N GLY A 253 6.91 -18.03 -17.11
CA GLY A 253 6.89 -18.32 -15.69
C GLY A 253 6.43 -19.74 -15.36
N ASN A 254 5.17 -20.06 -15.68
CA ASN A 254 4.50 -21.26 -15.18
C ASN A 254 3.47 -21.84 -16.17
N ALA A 255 3.49 -21.42 -17.44
CA ALA A 255 2.52 -21.90 -18.42
C ALA A 255 2.83 -23.33 -18.86
N ARG A 256 1.81 -24.03 -19.35
CA ARG A 256 1.94 -25.36 -19.97
C ARG A 256 1.36 -25.30 -21.37
N ALA A 257 1.73 -26.26 -22.22
CA ALA A 257 1.10 -26.37 -23.53
C ALA A 257 -0.41 -26.61 -23.39
N GLY A 258 -1.21 -25.97 -24.24
CA GLY A 258 -2.67 -26.06 -24.17
C GLY A 258 -3.37 -24.96 -24.96
N THR A 259 -4.70 -24.98 -24.91
CA THR A 259 -5.53 -23.94 -25.52
C THR A 259 -6.07 -23.03 -24.43
N TYR A 260 -5.89 -21.73 -24.62
CA TYR A 260 -6.19 -20.70 -23.63
C TYR A 260 -7.07 -19.60 -24.23
N ARG A 261 -7.73 -18.82 -23.37
CA ARG A 261 -8.38 -17.55 -23.74
C ARG A 261 -8.28 -16.56 -22.59
N PHE A 262 -8.35 -15.28 -22.91
CA PHE A 262 -8.44 -14.22 -21.92
C PHE A 262 -9.90 -13.89 -21.59
N LYS A 263 -10.12 -13.55 -20.33
CA LYS A 263 -11.35 -12.95 -19.82
C LYS A 263 -11.03 -11.58 -19.24
N TYR A 264 -11.88 -10.61 -19.52
CA TYR A 264 -11.88 -9.29 -18.92
C TYR A 264 -13.20 -9.10 -18.18
N TYR A 265 -13.16 -8.64 -16.94
CA TYR A 265 -14.33 -8.28 -16.16
C TYR A 265 -14.25 -6.80 -15.79
N GLY A 266 -15.31 -6.05 -16.10
CA GLY A 266 -15.34 -4.62 -15.87
C GLY A 266 -16.72 -4.13 -15.45
N ASP A 267 -16.75 -2.87 -15.02
CA ASP A 267 -17.94 -2.20 -14.54
C ASP A 267 -17.99 -0.83 -15.21
N SER A 268 -19.05 -0.57 -15.98
CA SER A 268 -19.21 0.67 -16.75
C SER A 268 -20.19 1.62 -16.08
N LYS A 269 -19.86 2.92 -16.05
CA LYS A 269 -20.75 3.96 -15.53
C LYS A 269 -21.42 4.71 -16.68
N PRO A 270 -22.74 4.55 -16.90
CA PRO A 270 -23.47 5.38 -17.86
C PRO A 270 -23.65 6.82 -17.35
N LEU A 271 -24.03 7.75 -18.24
CA LEU A 271 -24.26 9.16 -17.88
C LEU A 271 -25.40 9.30 -16.87
N PHE A 272 -26.45 8.49 -17.06
CA PHE A 272 -27.59 8.38 -16.16
C PHE A 272 -27.80 6.91 -15.79
N GLY A 273 -28.09 6.66 -14.52
CA GLY A 273 -28.36 5.31 -14.00
C GLY A 273 -27.22 4.77 -13.14
N ARG A 274 -27.21 3.44 -13.00
CA ARG A 274 -26.29 2.72 -12.12
C ARG A 274 -25.14 2.10 -12.92
N ILE A 275 -24.03 1.86 -12.22
CA ILE A 275 -22.89 1.11 -12.75
C ILE A 275 -23.35 -0.30 -13.15
N LYS A 276 -22.89 -0.79 -14.31
CA LYS A 276 -23.27 -2.10 -14.85
C LYS A 276 -22.03 -2.98 -15.09
N PRO A 277 -22.02 -4.22 -14.58
CA PRO A 277 -20.95 -5.17 -14.88
C PRO A 277 -21.06 -5.64 -16.34
N PHE A 278 -19.91 -5.99 -16.91
CA PHE A 278 -19.80 -6.63 -18.21
C PHE A 278 -18.59 -7.57 -18.23
N GLU A 279 -18.56 -8.45 -19.22
CA GLU A 279 -17.40 -9.31 -19.47
C GLU A 279 -16.97 -9.29 -20.93
N GLY A 280 -15.67 -9.42 -21.14
CA GLY A 280 -15.04 -9.62 -22.44
C GLY A 280 -14.38 -10.99 -22.49
N THR A 281 -14.41 -11.62 -23.66
CA THR A 281 -13.75 -12.91 -23.90
C THR A 281 -12.99 -12.82 -25.21
N SER A 282 -11.69 -13.13 -25.20
CA SER A 282 -10.90 -13.19 -26.43
C SER A 282 -11.22 -14.44 -27.25
N SER A 283 -10.77 -14.47 -28.50
CA SER A 283 -10.58 -15.72 -29.23
C SER A 283 -9.61 -16.63 -28.46
N SER A 284 -9.76 -17.93 -28.64
CA SER A 284 -8.80 -18.90 -28.09
C SER A 284 -7.49 -18.89 -28.87
N PHE A 285 -6.41 -19.25 -28.19
CA PHE A 285 -5.08 -19.40 -28.77
C PHE A 285 -4.39 -20.64 -28.19
N ARG A 286 -3.49 -21.23 -28.98
CA ARG A 286 -2.70 -22.40 -28.57
C ARG A 286 -1.33 -21.95 -28.07
N LEU A 287 -0.88 -22.56 -26.97
CA LEU A 287 0.48 -22.46 -26.46
C LEU A 287 1.17 -23.81 -26.66
N SER A 288 2.35 -23.83 -27.29
CA SER A 288 3.09 -25.05 -27.64
C SER A 288 4.59 -24.88 -27.52
#